data_AF-A0A2E8S2M3-F1
#
_entry.id   AF-A0A2E8S2M3-F1
#
_cell.length_a   1.000
_cell.length_b   1.000
_cell.length_c   1.000
_cell.angle_alpha   90.00
_cell.angle_beta   90.00
_cell.angle_gamma   90.00
#
_symmetry.space_group_name_H-M   'P 1'
#
loop_
_entity.id
_entity.type
_entity.pdbx_description
1 polymer ?
#
loop_
_entity_poly.entity_id
_entity_poly.type
_entity_poly.pdbx_seq_one_letter_code
_entity_poly.pdbx_strand_id
1 'polypeptide(L)'
;MRMSSLFVPTLKEAPKEAEVPSHQLLIRGGFIRKVAAGVYSFLPLGVRTLRKVEAIVREEMTRAGAREMLLPGVQPAELWRESGRWEQYGPELLRFVDRKGSDFCLGPTHEEVVTALIRHEIRSYRDLPLNLFQVQTKFRDEIRPRAGLMRGREFIMKDAYSFDISEEAAHVAYQAMYDAYSRIFQRCGL
;
A
#
# COMPACT_ATOMS: atom_id res chain seq x y z
N MET A 1 13.21 21.38 -15.77
CA MET A 1 12.37 22.04 -14.75
C MET A 1 13.23 23.05 -14.03
N ARG A 2 12.85 24.33 -13.99
CA ARG A 2 13.64 25.39 -13.32
C ARG A 2 13.24 25.44 -11.84
N MET A 3 14.18 25.77 -10.95
CA MET A 3 13.88 25.85 -9.50
C MET A 3 12.85 26.93 -9.18
N SER A 4 12.89 28.05 -9.92
CA SER A 4 11.97 29.19 -9.73
C SER A 4 10.49 28.86 -9.95
N SER A 5 10.16 27.77 -10.64
CA SER A 5 8.79 27.33 -10.89
C SER A 5 8.39 26.09 -10.07
N LEU A 6 9.27 25.60 -9.20
CA LEU A 6 9.06 24.37 -8.45
C LEU A 6 8.61 24.68 -7.02
N PHE A 7 7.49 24.09 -6.58
CA PHE A 7 7.07 24.19 -5.18
C PHE A 7 7.90 23.24 -4.30
N VAL A 8 9.00 23.76 -3.74
CA VAL A 8 9.86 23.05 -2.77
C VAL A 8 10.12 23.96 -1.56
N PRO A 9 9.21 24.00 -0.58
CA PRO A 9 9.42 24.79 0.63
C PRO A 9 10.48 24.11 1.51
N THR A 10 11.76 24.41 1.29
CA THR A 10 12.84 23.88 2.15
C THR A 10 12.82 24.52 3.53
N LEU A 11 13.23 23.78 4.57
CA LEU A 11 13.37 24.32 5.93
C LEU A 11 14.85 24.33 6.36
N LYS A 12 15.26 25.43 7.01
CA LYS A 12 16.62 25.54 7.58
C LYS A 12 16.85 24.48 8.66
N GLU A 13 15.88 24.32 9.55
CA GLU A 13 15.90 23.40 10.68
C GLU A 13 14.77 22.38 10.58
N ALA A 14 14.98 21.17 11.10
CA ALA A 14 13.91 20.18 11.19
C ALA A 14 12.96 20.52 12.34
N PRO A 15 11.66 20.22 12.21
CA PRO A 15 10.74 20.31 13.34
C PRO A 15 11.17 19.39 14.49
N LYS A 16 10.89 19.79 15.74
CA LYS A 16 11.31 19.06 16.95
C LYS A 16 10.69 17.66 17.05
N GLU A 17 9.52 17.48 16.47
CA GLU A 17 8.79 16.20 16.42
C GLU A 17 9.37 15.20 15.41
N ALA A 18 10.35 15.59 14.60
CA ALA A 18 11.02 14.69 13.68
C ALA A 18 12.22 14.01 14.35
N GLU A 19 12.01 12.81 14.90
CA GLU A 19 13.03 12.12 15.70
C GLU A 19 14.11 11.40 14.86
N VAL A 20 13.72 10.80 13.72
CA VAL A 20 14.65 9.99 12.91
C VAL A 20 15.23 10.78 11.72
N PRO A 21 16.48 10.51 11.30
CA PRO A 21 17.13 11.25 10.22
C PRO A 21 16.34 11.30 8.91
N SER A 22 15.72 10.19 8.49
CA SER A 22 14.91 10.14 7.28
C SER A 22 13.72 11.10 7.33
N HIS A 23 13.01 11.16 8.47
CA HIS A 23 11.88 12.05 8.68
C HIS A 23 12.32 13.53 8.69
N GLN A 24 13.42 13.84 9.38
CA GLN A 24 14.00 15.20 9.41
C GLN A 24 14.38 15.67 7.99
N LEU A 25 15.08 14.83 7.23
CA LEU A 25 15.56 15.16 5.88
C LEU A 25 14.40 15.31 4.88
N LEU A 26 13.40 14.43 4.92
CA LEU A 26 12.23 14.52 4.04
C LEU A 26 11.42 15.81 4.26
N ILE A 27 11.29 16.24 5.52
CA ILE A 27 10.62 17.52 5.83
C ILE A 27 11.48 18.70 5.37
N ARG A 28 12.76 18.74 5.77
CA ARG A 28 13.68 19.86 5.44
C ARG A 28 13.89 20.03 3.94
N GLY A 29 13.98 18.93 3.21
CA GLY A 29 14.12 18.92 1.75
C GLY A 29 12.84 19.26 0.99
N GLY A 30 11.72 19.50 1.68
CA GLY A 30 10.44 19.82 1.03
C GLY A 30 9.84 18.64 0.27
N PHE A 31 10.03 17.40 0.74
CA PHE A 31 9.45 16.20 0.13
C PHE A 31 8.07 15.87 0.70
N ILE A 32 7.87 16.08 2.00
CA ILE A 32 6.59 15.77 2.68
C ILE A 32 6.17 16.87 3.64
N ARG A 33 4.88 16.91 3.96
CA ARG A 33 4.30 17.72 5.05
C ARG A 33 3.29 16.92 5.85
N LYS A 34 3.33 17.05 7.17
CA LYS A 34 2.36 16.42 8.06
C LYS A 34 1.03 17.17 7.96
N VAL A 35 -0.06 16.44 7.78
CA VAL A 35 -1.44 16.95 7.82
C VAL A 35 -2.07 16.61 9.17
N ALA A 36 -1.90 15.37 9.63
CA ALA A 36 -2.32 14.89 10.93
C ALA A 36 -1.30 13.87 11.47
N ALA A 37 -1.49 13.36 12.70
CA ALA A 37 -0.66 12.26 13.20
C ALA A 37 -0.70 11.06 12.23
N GLY A 38 0.46 10.66 11.72
CA GLY A 38 0.59 9.56 10.76
C GLY A 38 0.01 9.81 9.36
N VAL A 39 -0.37 11.05 9.00
CA VAL A 39 -0.94 11.38 7.69
C VAL A 39 -0.13 12.50 7.05
N TYR A 40 0.35 12.28 5.82
CA TYR A 40 1.34 13.14 5.18
C TYR A 40 0.95 13.48 3.74
N SER A 41 1.11 14.75 3.35
CA SER A 41 1.14 15.17 1.95
C SER A 41 2.51 14.89 1.35
N PHE A 42 2.54 14.26 0.17
CA PHE A 42 3.74 14.23 -0.68
C PHE A 42 3.79 15.51 -1.54
N LEU A 43 4.86 16.28 -1.39
CA LEU A 43 5.13 17.48 -2.18
C LEU A 43 5.75 17.08 -3.54
N PRO A 44 5.92 18.01 -4.52
CA PRO A 44 6.36 17.65 -5.87
C PRO A 44 7.62 16.77 -5.95
N LEU A 45 8.64 17.01 -5.12
CA LEU A 45 9.82 16.14 -5.06
C LEU A 45 9.53 14.77 -4.43
N GLY A 46 8.66 14.73 -3.42
CA GLY A 46 8.14 13.50 -2.82
C GLY A 46 7.40 12.64 -3.84
N VAL A 47 6.45 13.23 -4.58
CA VAL A 47 5.70 12.55 -5.64
C VAL A 47 6.61 12.02 -6.74
N ARG A 48 7.61 12.80 -7.17
CA ARG A 48 8.58 12.33 -8.18
C ARG A 48 9.40 11.15 -7.69
N THR A 49 9.77 11.13 -6.42
CA THR A 49 10.55 10.04 -5.82
C THR A 49 9.69 8.79 -5.67
N LEU A 50 8.49 8.95 -5.11
CA LEU A 50 7.50 7.89 -4.98
C LEU A 50 7.23 7.21 -6.34
N ARG A 51 6.95 7.98 -7.39
CA ARG A 51 6.68 7.44 -8.74
C ARG A 51 7.85 6.62 -9.30
N LYS A 52 9.10 6.97 -8.97
CA LYS A 52 10.27 6.16 -9.39
C LYS A 52 10.31 4.82 -8.66
N VAL A 53 10.03 4.82 -7.36
CA VAL A 53 9.96 3.59 -6.56
C VAL A 53 8.83 2.70 -7.08
N GLU A 54 7.64 3.28 -7.29
CA GLU A 54 6.51 2.53 -7.84
C GLU A 54 6.79 1.97 -9.24
N ALA A 55 7.51 2.71 -10.10
CA ALA A 55 7.90 2.21 -11.42
C ALA A 55 8.78 0.95 -11.33
N ILE A 56 9.81 0.96 -10.46
CA ILE A 56 10.65 -0.22 -10.20
C ILE A 56 9.80 -1.39 -9.72
N VAL A 57 8.89 -1.13 -8.76
CA VAL A 57 8.00 -2.16 -8.23
C VAL A 57 7.11 -2.75 -9.33
N ARG A 58 6.44 -1.92 -10.13
CA ARG A 58 5.57 -2.37 -11.23
C ARG A 58 6.32 -3.18 -12.27
N GLU A 59 7.51 -2.73 -12.66
CA GLU A 59 8.35 -3.44 -13.63
C GLU A 59 8.71 -4.84 -13.13
N GLU A 60 9.13 -4.98 -11.88
CA GLU A 60 9.53 -6.29 -11.33
C GLU A 60 8.34 -7.20 -11.01
N MET A 61 7.19 -6.64 -10.60
CA MET A 61 5.93 -7.42 -10.47
C MET A 61 5.46 -7.94 -11.83
N THR A 62 5.48 -7.08 -12.86
CA THR A 62 5.12 -7.47 -14.23
C THR A 62 6.10 -8.51 -14.78
N ARG A 63 7.40 -8.36 -14.52
CA ARG A 63 8.43 -9.35 -14.88
C ARG A 63 8.14 -10.72 -14.23
N ALA A 64 7.65 -10.72 -13.00
CA ALA A 64 7.28 -11.92 -12.25
C ALA A 64 5.93 -12.53 -12.66
N GLY A 65 5.27 -11.99 -13.70
CA GLY A 65 4.01 -12.51 -14.22
C GLY A 65 2.76 -11.96 -13.53
N ALA A 66 2.90 -11.10 -12.52
CA ALA A 66 1.76 -10.47 -11.86
C ALA A 66 1.11 -9.38 -12.75
N ARG A 67 -0.20 -9.22 -12.65
CA ARG A 67 -0.98 -8.23 -13.42
C ARG A 67 -1.52 -7.14 -12.50
N GLU A 68 -1.31 -5.88 -12.91
CA GLU A 68 -1.78 -4.73 -12.13
C GLU A 68 -3.30 -4.59 -12.27
N MET A 69 -3.97 -4.34 -11.16
CA MET A 69 -5.36 -3.94 -11.05
C MET A 69 -5.52 -2.87 -9.97
N LEU A 70 -6.73 -2.36 -9.76
CA LEU A 70 -7.01 -1.41 -8.69
C LEU A 70 -8.33 -1.78 -7.99
N LEU A 71 -8.22 -2.11 -6.72
CA LEU A 71 -9.36 -2.42 -5.86
C LEU A 71 -9.86 -1.15 -5.14
N PRO A 72 -11.11 -1.10 -4.65
CA PRO A 72 -11.60 0.04 -3.90
C PRO A 72 -10.91 0.17 -2.53
N GLY A 73 -10.66 1.41 -2.11
CA GLY A 73 -10.13 1.71 -0.76
C GLY A 73 -11.21 1.65 0.33
N VAL A 74 -12.47 1.81 -0.05
CA VAL A 74 -13.65 1.64 0.81
C VAL A 74 -14.15 0.21 0.63
N GLN A 75 -14.30 -0.52 1.73
CA GLN A 75 -14.68 -1.93 1.69
C GLN A 75 -15.93 -2.19 2.55
N PRO A 76 -16.91 -2.94 2.03
CA PRO A 76 -18.13 -3.28 2.77
C PRO A 76 -17.82 -4.22 3.95
N ALA A 77 -18.46 -3.99 5.09
CA ALA A 77 -18.24 -4.79 6.30
C ALA A 77 -18.60 -6.27 6.12
N GLU A 78 -19.54 -6.58 5.22
CA GLU A 78 -20.00 -7.94 4.92
C GLU A 78 -18.84 -8.86 4.55
N LEU A 79 -17.93 -8.40 3.68
CA LEU A 79 -16.78 -9.20 3.25
C LEU A 79 -15.81 -9.52 4.41
N TRP A 80 -15.64 -8.58 5.33
CA TRP A 80 -14.80 -8.74 6.52
C TRP A 80 -15.46 -9.62 7.58
N ARG A 81 -16.79 -9.61 7.67
CA ARG A 81 -17.56 -10.49 8.54
C ARG A 81 -17.52 -11.92 8.02
N GLU A 82 -17.60 -12.13 6.70
CA GLU A 82 -17.45 -13.44 6.06
C GLU A 82 -16.10 -14.10 6.40
N SER A 83 -15.00 -13.32 6.44
CA SER A 83 -13.68 -13.83 6.84
C SER A 83 -13.47 -13.93 8.35
N GLY A 84 -14.40 -13.38 9.15
CA GLY A 84 -14.27 -13.22 10.61
C GLY A 84 -13.25 -12.16 11.04
N ARG A 85 -12.61 -11.45 10.09
CA ARG A 85 -11.59 -10.44 10.40
C ARG A 85 -12.19 -9.10 10.83
N TRP A 86 -13.48 -8.87 10.62
CA TRP A 86 -14.14 -7.64 11.07
C TRP A 86 -13.93 -7.39 12.56
N GLU A 87 -14.14 -8.39 13.41
CA GLU A 87 -13.91 -8.29 14.86
C GLU A 87 -12.44 -8.51 15.22
N GLN A 88 -11.78 -9.50 14.62
CA GLN A 88 -10.42 -9.91 14.98
C GLN A 88 -9.35 -8.85 14.70
N TYR A 89 -9.54 -8.01 13.67
CA TYR A 89 -8.57 -6.95 13.33
C TYR A 89 -8.49 -5.87 14.44
N GLY A 90 -9.52 -5.75 15.27
CA GLY A 90 -9.50 -4.87 16.43
C GLY A 90 -9.64 -3.38 16.08
N PRO A 91 -9.03 -2.47 16.87
CA PRO A 91 -9.22 -1.03 16.76
C PRO A 91 -8.44 -0.38 15.60
N GLU A 92 -7.42 -1.06 15.05
CA GLU A 92 -6.68 -0.52 13.89
C GLU A 92 -7.51 -0.47 12.61
N LEU A 93 -8.61 -1.24 12.54
CA LEU A 93 -9.55 -1.20 11.43
C LEU A 93 -10.43 0.04 11.56
N LEU A 94 -10.19 1.05 10.71
CA LEU A 94 -11.03 2.24 10.69
C LEU A 94 -12.39 1.91 10.06
N ARG A 95 -13.39 1.78 10.93
CA ARG A 95 -14.80 1.54 10.56
C ARG A 95 -15.56 2.86 10.47
N PHE A 96 -16.50 2.95 9.54
CA PHE A 96 -17.40 4.08 9.41
C PHE A 96 -18.76 3.64 8.87
N VAL A 97 -19.76 4.49 9.05
CA VAL A 97 -21.13 4.24 8.61
C VAL A 97 -21.46 5.26 7.52
N ASP A 98 -22.00 4.79 6.40
CA ASP A 98 -22.44 5.69 5.33
C ASP A 98 -23.74 6.44 5.73
N ARG A 99 -24.19 7.36 4.87
CA ARG A 99 -25.43 8.13 5.13
C ARG A 99 -26.71 7.29 5.17
N LYS A 100 -26.66 6.03 4.71
CA LYS A 100 -27.81 5.10 4.71
C LYS A 100 -27.77 4.15 5.91
N GLY A 101 -26.74 4.19 6.74
CA GLY A 101 -26.59 3.31 7.89
C GLY A 101 -25.82 2.02 7.59
N SER A 102 -25.17 1.91 6.43
CA SER A 102 -24.37 0.74 6.07
C SER A 102 -22.94 0.83 6.59
N ASP A 103 -22.42 -0.27 7.12
CA ASP A 103 -21.07 -0.36 7.69
C ASP A 103 -20.00 -0.57 6.61
N PHE A 104 -18.92 0.19 6.71
CA PHE A 104 -17.75 0.09 5.84
C PHE A 104 -16.46 0.22 6.66
N CYS A 105 -15.34 -0.15 6.04
CA CYS A 105 -14.02 0.21 6.54
C CYS A 105 -13.16 0.83 5.42
N LEU A 106 -12.14 1.59 5.83
CA LEU A 106 -11.02 1.88 4.94
C LEU A 106 -10.08 0.69 4.95
N GLY A 107 -9.80 0.14 3.77
CA GLY A 107 -9.02 -1.08 3.59
C GLY A 107 -7.60 -0.95 4.18
N PRO A 108 -7.26 -1.70 5.25
CA PRO A 108 -5.88 -1.79 5.72
C PRO A 108 -5.06 -2.82 4.91
N THR A 109 -5.75 -3.65 4.14
CA THR A 109 -5.32 -4.69 3.19
C THR A 109 -6.57 -5.16 2.40
N HIS A 110 -6.42 -6.11 1.47
CA HIS A 110 -7.44 -6.45 0.46
C HIS A 110 -7.67 -7.95 0.25
N GLU A 111 -7.27 -8.86 1.16
CA GLU A 111 -7.47 -10.31 0.98
C GLU A 111 -8.94 -10.67 0.72
N GLU A 112 -9.89 -10.08 1.46
CA GLU A 112 -11.32 -10.34 1.32
C GLU A 112 -11.86 -9.87 -0.02
N VAL A 113 -11.48 -8.65 -0.43
CA VAL A 113 -12.00 -8.01 -1.65
C VAL A 113 -11.52 -8.75 -2.89
N VAL A 114 -10.24 -9.11 -2.94
CA VAL A 114 -9.69 -9.85 -4.09
C VAL A 114 -10.25 -11.27 -4.13
N THR A 115 -10.41 -11.93 -2.98
CA THR A 115 -10.99 -13.28 -2.93
C THR A 115 -12.44 -13.28 -3.37
N ALA A 116 -13.23 -12.30 -2.94
CA ALA A 116 -14.62 -12.14 -3.37
C ALA A 116 -14.70 -11.95 -4.89
N LEU A 117 -13.86 -11.10 -5.47
CA LEU A 117 -13.79 -10.90 -6.92
C LEU A 117 -13.47 -12.22 -7.65
N ILE A 118 -12.39 -12.90 -7.24
CA ILE A 118 -11.97 -14.15 -7.89
C ILE A 118 -13.02 -15.26 -7.76
N ARG A 119 -13.72 -15.36 -6.63
CA ARG A 119 -14.85 -16.29 -6.44
C ARG A 119 -15.93 -16.12 -7.51
N HIS A 120 -16.17 -14.89 -7.96
CA HIS A 120 -17.21 -14.60 -8.95
C HIS A 120 -16.74 -14.81 -10.39
N GLU A 121 -15.50 -14.45 -10.69
CA GLU A 121 -14.94 -14.43 -12.05
C GLU A 121 -14.29 -15.76 -12.48
N ILE A 122 -13.59 -16.46 -11.58
CA ILE A 122 -12.85 -17.67 -11.93
C ILE A 122 -13.70 -18.92 -11.71
N ARG A 123 -13.86 -19.73 -12.76
CA ARG A 123 -14.73 -20.92 -12.75
C ARG A 123 -14.02 -22.21 -13.15
N SER A 124 -12.81 -22.13 -13.69
CA SER A 124 -12.03 -23.28 -14.13
C SER A 124 -10.60 -23.25 -13.62
N TYR A 125 -10.03 -24.43 -13.35
CA TYR A 125 -8.60 -24.58 -13.06
C TYR A 125 -7.71 -24.07 -14.21
N ARG A 126 -8.26 -23.97 -15.44
CA ARG A 126 -7.54 -23.49 -16.63
C ARG A 126 -7.22 -22.01 -16.57
N ASP A 127 -7.92 -21.26 -15.73
CA ASP A 127 -7.68 -19.82 -15.53
C ASP A 127 -6.58 -19.57 -14.47
N LEU A 128 -6.02 -20.64 -13.89
CA LEU A 128 -4.94 -20.60 -12.90
C LEU A 128 -3.63 -21.15 -13.52
N PRO A 129 -2.45 -20.68 -13.07
CA PRO A 129 -2.23 -19.74 -11.97
C PRO A 129 -2.54 -18.29 -12.32
N LEU A 130 -2.98 -17.53 -11.33
CA LEU A 130 -3.28 -16.11 -11.45
C LEU A 130 -2.57 -15.31 -10.37
N ASN A 131 -1.93 -14.21 -10.71
CA ASN A 131 -1.32 -13.29 -9.74
C ASN A 131 -1.71 -11.85 -10.07
N LEU A 132 -2.43 -11.22 -9.15
CA LEU A 132 -2.94 -9.85 -9.28
C LEU A 132 -2.29 -8.96 -8.23
N PHE A 133 -1.93 -7.74 -8.59
CA PHE A 133 -1.39 -6.78 -7.64
C PHE A 133 -1.97 -5.39 -7.84
N GLN A 134 -1.88 -4.54 -6.83
CA GLN A 134 -2.20 -3.12 -6.92
C GLN A 134 -1.15 -2.28 -6.20
N VAL A 135 -1.05 -1.01 -6.57
CA VAL A 135 -0.34 0.01 -5.79
C VAL A 135 -1.37 1.03 -5.34
N GLN A 136 -1.73 1.01 -4.07
CA GLN A 136 -2.88 1.76 -3.56
C GLN A 136 -2.68 2.18 -2.10
N THR A 137 -3.26 3.33 -1.74
CA THR A 137 -3.32 3.85 -0.37
C THR A 137 -4.10 2.91 0.54
N LYS A 138 -3.54 2.64 1.72
CA LYS A 138 -4.13 1.86 2.81
C LYS A 138 -4.30 2.76 4.03
N PHE A 139 -5.20 2.36 4.92
CA PHE A 139 -5.38 3.03 6.21
C PHE A 139 -5.34 2.03 7.37
N ARG A 140 -4.54 2.31 8.39
CA ARG A 140 -4.53 1.60 9.68
C ARG A 140 -4.54 2.64 10.78
N ASP A 141 -5.49 2.58 11.71
CA ASP A 141 -5.59 3.55 12.81
C ASP A 141 -4.56 3.25 13.91
N GLU A 142 -3.28 3.34 13.54
CA GLU A 142 -2.14 3.10 14.39
C GLU A 142 -2.20 4.01 15.63
N ILE A 143 -2.18 3.38 16.81
CA ILE A 143 -2.32 4.06 18.10
C ILE A 143 -1.18 5.06 18.37
N ARG A 144 0.03 4.77 17.87
CA ARG A 144 1.21 5.64 18.06
C ARG A 144 2.01 5.78 16.76
N PRO A 145 1.53 6.60 15.80
CA PRO A 145 2.26 6.88 14.57
C PRO A 145 3.55 7.64 14.89
N ARG A 146 4.68 7.21 14.32
CA ARG A 146 6.01 7.77 14.62
C ARG A 146 6.96 7.64 13.44
N ALA A 147 8.10 8.33 13.52
CA ALA A 147 9.17 8.21 12.54
C ALA A 147 8.77 8.53 11.07
N GLY A 148 7.86 9.47 10.87
CA GLY A 148 7.50 9.95 9.53
C GLY A 148 6.73 8.91 8.72
N LEU A 149 7.22 8.64 7.51
CA LEU A 149 6.64 7.65 6.59
C LEU A 149 6.86 6.19 7.04
N MET A 150 7.72 5.95 8.03
CA MET A 150 8.04 4.58 8.49
C MET A 150 6.88 3.93 9.25
N ARG A 151 6.09 4.71 10.00
CA ARG A 151 4.92 4.23 10.75
C ARG A 151 3.83 5.30 10.76
N GLY A 152 3.10 5.37 9.66
CA GLY A 152 1.93 6.24 9.47
C GLY A 152 0.59 5.52 9.73
N ARG A 153 -0.50 6.26 9.55
CA ARG A 153 -1.86 5.72 9.50
C ARG A 153 -2.35 5.56 8.07
N GLU A 154 -2.08 6.56 7.23
CA GLU A 154 -2.31 6.50 5.79
C GLU A 154 -0.97 6.29 5.08
N PHE A 155 -0.88 5.25 4.26
CA PHE A 155 0.37 4.89 3.58
C PHE A 155 0.10 4.17 2.26
N ILE A 156 1.09 4.18 1.36
CA ILE A 156 0.97 3.53 0.05
C ILE A 156 1.58 2.15 0.14
N MET A 157 0.86 1.16 -0.36
CA MET A 157 1.30 -0.23 -0.37
C MET A 157 1.18 -0.80 -1.78
N LYS A 158 2.17 -1.62 -2.16
CA LYS A 158 1.97 -2.64 -3.18
C LYS A 158 1.61 -3.94 -2.50
N ASP A 159 0.42 -4.44 -2.77
CA ASP A 159 -0.12 -5.72 -2.31
C ASP A 159 -0.40 -6.61 -3.53
N ALA A 160 -0.02 -7.88 -3.45
CA ALA A 160 -0.13 -8.86 -4.52
C ALA A 160 -0.72 -10.17 -3.97
N TYR A 161 -1.55 -10.82 -4.78
CA TYR A 161 -2.38 -11.97 -4.40
C TYR A 161 -2.32 -13.02 -5.50
N SER A 162 -1.80 -14.20 -5.18
CA SER A 162 -1.77 -15.34 -6.10
C SER A 162 -2.88 -16.35 -5.78
N PHE A 163 -3.38 -17.00 -6.83
CA PHE A 163 -4.40 -18.03 -6.78
C PHE A 163 -3.91 -19.23 -7.58
N ASP A 164 -3.89 -20.38 -6.95
CA ASP A 164 -3.24 -21.59 -7.44
C ASP A 164 -4.08 -22.83 -7.09
N ILE A 165 -3.96 -23.88 -7.91
CA ILE A 165 -4.77 -25.11 -7.78
C ILE A 165 -4.28 -26.05 -6.67
N SER A 166 -3.03 -25.89 -6.24
CA SER A 166 -2.39 -26.73 -5.22
C SER A 166 -1.33 -25.93 -4.46
N GLU A 167 -0.90 -26.48 -3.34
CA GLU A 167 0.15 -25.90 -2.50
C GLU A 167 1.49 -25.83 -3.23
N GLU A 168 1.83 -26.85 -4.03
CA GLU A 168 3.06 -26.86 -4.83
C GLU A 168 3.08 -25.75 -5.87
N ALA A 169 1.93 -25.49 -6.52
CA ALA A 169 1.79 -24.37 -7.45
C ALA A 169 1.91 -23.01 -6.72
N ALA A 170 1.30 -22.90 -5.54
CA ALA A 170 1.43 -21.70 -4.70
C ALA A 170 2.89 -21.44 -4.27
N HIS A 171 3.69 -22.49 -4.02
CA HIS A 171 5.12 -22.34 -3.73
C HIS A 171 5.91 -21.77 -4.91
N VAL A 172 5.54 -22.11 -6.15
CA VAL A 172 6.15 -21.51 -7.35
C VAL A 172 5.84 -20.01 -7.42
N ALA A 173 4.57 -19.63 -7.18
CA ALA A 173 4.17 -18.23 -7.14
C ALA A 173 4.89 -17.46 -6.00
N TYR A 174 5.04 -18.09 -4.83
CA TYR A 174 5.79 -17.54 -3.71
C TYR A 174 7.25 -17.27 -4.06
N GLN A 175 7.94 -18.23 -4.67
CA GLN A 175 9.33 -18.07 -5.08
C GLN A 175 9.48 -16.94 -6.11
N ALA A 176 8.57 -16.85 -7.07
CA ALA A 176 8.56 -15.75 -8.05
C ALA A 176 8.44 -14.37 -7.38
N MET A 177 7.62 -14.25 -6.33
CA MET A 177 7.49 -13.01 -5.54
C MET A 177 8.75 -12.75 -4.70
N TYR A 178 9.35 -13.77 -4.10
CA TYR A 178 10.61 -13.65 -3.35
C TYR A 178 11.73 -13.07 -4.22
N ASP A 179 11.91 -13.64 -5.42
CA ASP A 179 12.94 -13.18 -6.36
C ASP A 179 12.65 -11.76 -6.85
N ALA A 180 11.36 -11.43 -7.08
CA ALA A 180 10.94 -10.09 -7.47
C ALA A 180 11.23 -9.06 -6.39
N TYR A 181 10.94 -9.36 -5.13
CA TYR A 181 11.23 -8.47 -4.01
C TYR A 181 12.74 -8.25 -3.85
N SER A 182 13.53 -9.32 -3.98
CA SER A 182 15.00 -9.25 -3.95
C SER A 182 15.53 -8.28 -5.02
N ARG A 183 15.03 -8.39 -6.26
CA ARG A 183 15.39 -7.45 -7.35
C ARG A 183 14.91 -6.02 -7.08
N ILE A 184 13.71 -5.83 -6.55
CA ILE A 184 13.17 -4.50 -6.23
C ILE A 184 14.08 -3.77 -5.25
N PHE A 185 14.45 -4.41 -4.13
CA PHE A 185 15.30 -3.79 -3.12
C PHE A 185 16.70 -3.52 -3.67
N GLN A 186 17.29 -4.48 -4.41
CA GLN A 186 18.58 -4.29 -5.07
C GLN A 186 18.56 -3.10 -6.04
N ARG A 187 17.50 -2.94 -6.85
CA ARG A 187 17.32 -1.81 -7.77
C ARG A 187 17.10 -0.47 -7.06
N CYS A 188 16.58 -0.51 -5.83
CA CYS A 188 16.47 0.65 -4.94
C CYS A 188 17.78 0.94 -4.17
N GLY A 189 18.81 0.09 -4.30
CA GLY A 189 20.09 0.23 -3.61
C GLY A 189 20.04 -0.16 -2.13
N LEU A 190 19.17 -1.12 -1.76
CA LEU A 190 19.00 -1.67 -0.42
C LEU A 190 19.41 -3.14 -0.36
#